data_AF-A0A1W9SZ69-F1
#
_entry.id   AF-A0A1W9SZ69-F1
#
_cell.length_a   1.000
_cell.length_b   1.000
_cell.length_c   1.000
_cell.angle_alpha   90.00
_cell.angle_beta   90.00
_cell.angle_gamma   90.00
#
_symmetry.space_group_name_H-M   'P 1'
#
loop_
_entity.id
_entity.type
_entity.pdbx_description
1 polymer ?
#
loop_
_entity_poly.entity_id
_entity_poly.type
_entity_poly.pdbx_seq_one_letter_code
_entity_poly.pdbx_strand_id
1 'polypeptide(L)'
;MASNLYIGILMFFLNNLHILLGTTKYKTFITIKKSLVFHIKYKIFKSGFTIIELIIVITIISIIAGLAVPRLTTILPDYKLQKAAGEIISCMQTIKLRAVKENANVIVIFDLDNDKYTAFVDNGAGNGIGGNKIKDGNEDIVMEDAMPSGINLYKFLPSNSSAFGFNSQGLPATSIGSVFIKNNKSNYRRIILNIAGNIRVKKSINGKTWN
;
A
#
# COMPACT_ATOMS: atom_id res chain seq x y z
N MET A 1 28.20 35.95 18.90
CA MET A 1 27.16 37.00 19.13
C MET A 1 27.68 38.42 18.85
N ALA A 2 28.89 38.80 19.30
CA ALA A 2 29.43 40.14 19.11
C ALA A 2 29.61 40.60 17.64
N SER A 3 29.88 39.67 16.70
CA SER A 3 30.11 39.98 15.28
C SER A 3 28.89 40.57 14.55
N ASN A 4 27.68 40.16 14.94
CA ASN A 4 26.45 40.63 14.29
C ASN A 4 26.08 42.05 14.72
N LEU A 5 26.51 42.48 15.92
CA LEU A 5 26.26 43.82 16.44
C LEU A 5 27.08 44.89 15.69
N TYR A 6 28.35 44.61 15.40
CA TYR A 6 29.21 45.52 14.63
C TYR A 6 28.74 45.73 13.19
N ILE A 7 28.24 44.66 12.54
CA ILE A 7 27.72 44.73 11.17
C ILE A 7 26.43 45.56 11.12
N GLY A 8 25.56 45.42 12.12
CA GLY A 8 24.34 46.22 12.25
C GLY A 8 24.61 47.72 12.42
N ILE A 9 25.56 48.07 13.30
CA ILE A 9 25.97 49.47 13.55
C ILE A 9 26.58 50.08 12.27
N LEU A 10 27.46 49.35 11.58
CA LEU A 10 28.09 49.83 10.34
C LEU A 10 27.06 50.06 9.21
N MET A 11 26.07 49.16 9.07
CA MET A 11 24.98 49.31 8.10
C MET A 11 24.10 50.54 8.40
N PHE A 12 23.84 50.85 9.67
CA PHE A 12 23.06 52.02 10.07
C PHE A 12 23.77 53.34 9.71
N PHE A 13 25.08 53.45 10.00
CA PHE A 13 25.87 54.62 9.61
C PHE A 13 25.93 54.82 8.09
N LEU A 14 26.06 53.74 7.32
CA LEU A 14 26.09 53.81 5.86
C LEU A 14 24.74 54.21 5.25
N ASN A 15 23.62 53.94 5.92
CA ASN A 15 22.28 54.33 5.44
C ASN A 15 21.94 55.80 5.64
N ASN A 16 22.48 56.45 6.66
CA ASN A 16 22.17 57.85 6.98
C ASN A 16 23.15 58.88 6.36
N LEU A 17 24.19 58.43 5.63
CA LEU A 17 25.21 59.32 5.07
C LEU A 17 24.74 60.23 3.90
N HIS A 18 23.55 60.01 3.36
CA HIS A 18 22.97 60.87 2.31
C HIS A 18 22.74 62.31 2.78
N ILE A 19 22.56 62.52 4.09
CA ILE A 19 22.20 63.82 4.68
C ILE A 19 23.41 64.79 4.74
N LEU A 20 24.65 64.30 4.65
CA LEU A 20 25.88 65.09 4.82
C LEU A 20 26.62 65.44 3.52
N LEU A 21 26.27 64.85 2.38
CA LEU A 21 27.05 64.95 1.14
C LEU A 21 26.22 65.57 0.02
N GLY A 22 26.70 66.69 -0.54
CA GLY A 22 26.08 67.35 -1.70
C GLY A 22 25.92 66.41 -2.91
N THR A 23 24.95 66.73 -3.78
CA THR A 23 24.37 65.85 -4.81
C THR A 23 25.38 65.22 -5.79
N THR A 24 26.53 65.86 -6.02
CA THR A 24 27.61 65.33 -6.88
C THR A 24 28.47 64.28 -6.18
N LYS A 25 28.74 64.41 -4.88
CA LYS A 25 29.53 63.42 -4.11
C LYS A 25 28.72 62.18 -3.73
N TYR A 26 27.39 62.28 -3.73
CA TYR A 26 26.50 61.18 -3.36
C TYR A 26 26.49 60.02 -4.38
N LYS A 27 26.56 60.29 -5.69
CA LYS A 27 26.60 59.22 -6.73
C LYS A 27 27.86 58.34 -6.62
N THR A 28 29.02 58.94 -6.37
CA THR A 28 30.27 58.22 -6.15
C THR A 28 30.20 57.39 -4.86
N PHE A 29 29.60 57.96 -3.81
CA PHE A 29 29.43 57.25 -2.53
C PHE A 29 28.46 56.07 -2.61
N ILE A 30 27.35 56.18 -3.36
CA ILE A 30 26.43 55.05 -3.61
C ILE A 30 27.16 53.91 -4.32
N THR A 31 28.01 54.23 -5.30
CA THR A 31 28.74 53.22 -6.07
C THR A 31 29.72 52.44 -5.18
N ILE A 32 30.45 53.15 -4.32
CA ILE A 32 31.36 52.54 -3.34
C ILE A 32 30.58 51.75 -2.29
N LYS A 33 29.48 52.30 -1.74
CA LYS A 33 28.60 51.62 -0.78
C LYS A 33 28.01 50.34 -1.37
N LYS A 34 27.57 50.37 -2.63
CA LYS A 34 27.00 49.20 -3.32
C LYS A 34 28.06 48.11 -3.52
N SER A 35 29.29 48.48 -3.86
CA SER A 35 30.43 47.54 -3.95
C SER A 35 30.80 46.93 -2.59
N LEU A 36 30.81 47.75 -1.53
CA LEU A 36 31.22 47.34 -0.19
C LEU A 36 30.15 46.49 0.51
N VAL A 37 28.87 46.85 0.36
CA VAL A 37 27.73 46.02 0.79
C VAL A 37 27.67 44.72 0.00
N PHE A 38 27.95 44.72 -1.31
CA PHE A 38 27.99 43.49 -2.11
C PHE A 38 29.09 42.53 -1.63
N HIS A 39 30.30 43.04 -1.34
CA HIS A 39 31.40 42.21 -0.80
C HIS A 39 31.08 41.63 0.58
N ILE A 40 30.34 42.35 1.43
CA ILE A 40 29.95 41.86 2.77
C ILE A 40 28.77 40.86 2.68
N LYS A 41 27.81 41.07 1.78
CA LYS A 41 26.59 40.23 1.68
C LYS A 41 26.83 38.86 1.03
N TYR A 42 27.90 38.71 0.25
CA TYR A 42 28.23 37.48 -0.48
C TYR A 42 29.33 36.62 0.16
N LYS A 43 29.60 36.78 1.45
CA LYS A 43 30.25 35.72 2.22
C LYS A 43 29.23 34.60 2.50
N ILE A 44 28.73 33.99 1.43
CA ILE A 44 28.13 32.67 1.48
C ILE A 44 29.25 31.79 2.00
N PHE A 45 29.09 31.23 3.19
CA PHE A 45 29.97 30.16 3.65
C PHE A 45 29.85 29.03 2.62
N LYS A 46 30.77 28.99 1.64
CA LYS A 46 30.99 27.84 0.77
C LYS A 46 31.65 26.74 1.61
N SER A 47 30.92 26.21 2.58
CA SER A 47 31.28 24.95 3.20
C SER A 47 30.75 23.87 2.28
N GLY A 48 31.59 23.43 1.33
CA GLY A 48 31.34 22.18 0.63
C GLY A 48 31.43 21.03 1.62
N PHE A 49 30.61 19.99 1.44
CA PHE A 49 30.80 18.74 2.19
C PHE A 49 32.20 18.21 1.88
N THR A 50 32.92 17.85 2.93
CA THR A 50 34.24 17.24 2.81
C THR A 50 34.08 15.80 2.28
N ILE A 51 35.09 15.29 1.58
CA ILE A 51 35.11 13.90 1.12
C ILE A 51 34.95 12.94 2.31
N ILE A 52 35.51 13.29 3.47
CA ILE A 52 35.38 12.47 4.69
C ILE A 52 33.95 12.47 5.24
N GLU A 53 33.22 13.59 5.21
CA GLU A 53 31.79 13.61 5.60
C GLU A 53 30.96 12.72 4.68
N LEU A 54 31.22 12.74 3.36
CA LEU A 54 30.51 11.86 2.43
C LEU A 54 30.79 10.38 2.74
N ILE A 55 32.05 10.02 3.01
CA ILE A 55 32.45 8.65 3.38
C ILE A 55 31.77 8.21 4.67
N ILE A 56 31.67 9.08 5.67
CA ILE A 56 30.98 8.78 6.93
C ILE A 56 29.49 8.57 6.68
N VAL A 57 28.83 9.42 5.87
CA VAL A 57 27.40 9.30 5.55
C VAL A 57 27.10 7.99 4.82
N ILE A 58 27.86 7.63 3.78
CA ILE A 58 27.65 6.34 3.08
C ILE A 58 27.93 5.15 4.00
N THR A 59 28.90 5.27 4.92
CA THR A 59 29.21 4.22 5.90
C THR A 59 28.02 4.01 6.84
N ILE A 60 27.45 5.10 7.39
CA ILE A 60 26.26 5.02 8.26
C ILE A 60 25.07 4.43 7.49
N ILE A 61 24.81 4.88 6.26
CA ILE A 61 23.73 4.33 5.41
C ILE A 61 23.92 2.83 5.17
N SER A 62 25.16 2.38 4.89
CA SER A 62 25.44 0.98 4.63
C SER A 62 25.21 0.08 5.85
N ILE A 63 25.57 0.56 7.05
CA ILE A 63 25.30 -0.15 8.31
C ILE A 63 23.79 -0.27 8.54
N ILE A 64 23.05 0.82 8.38
CA ILE A 64 21.59 0.83 8.54
C ILE A 64 20.92 -0.08 7.52
N ALA A 65 21.34 -0.01 6.25
CA ALA A 65 20.82 -0.85 5.17
C ALA A 65 21.06 -2.34 5.46
N GLY A 66 22.26 -2.70 5.93
CA GLY A 66 22.60 -4.08 6.31
C GLY A 66 21.68 -4.65 7.40
N LEU A 67 21.25 -3.83 8.36
CA LEU A 67 20.32 -4.24 9.42
C LEU A 67 18.85 -4.26 8.96
N ALA A 68 18.47 -3.43 7.99
CA ALA A 68 17.08 -3.28 7.55
C ALA A 68 16.59 -4.41 6.61
N VAL A 69 17.46 -4.89 5.71
CA VAL A 69 17.11 -5.89 4.68
C VAL A 69 16.48 -7.18 5.23
N PRO A 70 17.04 -7.89 6.24
CA PRO A 70 16.49 -9.17 6.68
C PRO A 70 15.06 -9.05 7.21
N ARG A 71 14.72 -7.92 7.84
CA ARG A 71 13.38 -7.69 8.42
C ARG A 71 12.28 -7.55 7.36
N LEU A 72 12.59 -7.01 6.18
CA LEU A 72 11.61 -6.88 5.09
C LEU A 72 11.20 -8.23 4.50
N THR A 73 12.11 -9.21 4.50
CA THR A 73 11.87 -10.54 3.94
C THR A 73 10.84 -11.35 4.74
N THR A 74 10.59 -11.02 6.01
CA THR A 74 9.60 -11.70 6.86
C THR A 74 8.25 -10.99 6.87
N ILE A 75 8.25 -9.66 6.86
CA ILE A 75 7.02 -8.86 6.97
C ILE A 75 6.21 -8.88 5.66
N LEU A 76 6.89 -8.76 4.52
CA LEU A 76 6.20 -8.60 3.23
C LEU A 76 5.31 -9.82 2.85
N PRO A 77 5.76 -11.08 2.96
CA PRO A 77 4.91 -12.24 2.65
C PRO A 77 3.69 -12.36 3.57
N ASP A 78 3.81 -11.97 4.83
CA ASP A 78 2.70 -12.04 5.80
C ASP A 78 1.68 -10.93 5.57
N TYR A 79 2.15 -9.74 5.22
CA TYR A 79 1.29 -8.65 4.81
C TYR A 79 0.48 -9.00 3.55
N LYS A 80 1.14 -9.56 2.52
CA LYS A 80 0.47 -10.06 1.31
C LYS A 80 -0.58 -11.12 1.62
N LEU A 81 -0.27 -12.06 2.51
CA LEU A 81 -1.21 -13.11 2.93
C LEU A 81 -2.43 -12.52 3.64
N GLN A 82 -2.23 -11.53 4.50
CA GLN A 82 -3.32 -10.85 5.20
C GLN A 82 -4.20 -10.05 4.23
N LYS A 83 -3.59 -9.37 3.25
CA LYS A 83 -4.31 -8.64 2.20
C LYS A 83 -5.17 -9.59 1.36
N ALA A 84 -4.58 -10.69 0.86
CA ALA A 84 -5.27 -11.69 0.08
C ALA A 84 -6.46 -12.32 0.84
N ALA A 85 -6.29 -12.62 2.13
CA ALA A 85 -7.41 -13.08 2.97
C ALA A 85 -8.53 -12.02 3.04
N GLY A 86 -8.18 -10.75 3.20
CA GLY A 86 -9.13 -9.63 3.22
C GLY A 86 -9.88 -9.47 1.90
N GLU A 87 -9.20 -9.63 0.76
CA GLU A 87 -9.80 -9.58 -0.57
C GLU A 87 -10.82 -10.71 -0.78
N ILE A 88 -10.50 -11.93 -0.35
CA ILE A 88 -11.46 -13.06 -0.38
C ILE A 88 -12.68 -12.77 0.50
N ILE A 89 -12.49 -12.25 1.72
CA ILE A 89 -13.62 -11.89 2.59
C ILE A 89 -14.48 -10.81 1.93
N SER A 90 -13.85 -9.78 1.36
CA SER A 90 -14.54 -8.70 0.67
C SER A 90 -15.35 -9.25 -0.52
N CYS A 91 -14.74 -10.10 -1.33
CA CYS A 91 -15.43 -10.79 -2.42
C CYS A 91 -16.64 -11.58 -1.90
N MET A 92 -16.47 -12.36 -0.83
CA MET A 92 -17.54 -13.16 -0.24
C MET A 92 -18.70 -12.29 0.30
N GLN A 93 -18.38 -11.14 0.90
CA GLN A 93 -19.40 -10.18 1.35
C GLN A 93 -20.11 -9.54 0.16
N THR A 94 -19.37 -9.15 -0.89
CA THR A 94 -19.93 -8.58 -2.11
C THR A 94 -20.89 -9.56 -2.79
N ILE A 95 -20.51 -10.82 -2.98
CA ILE A 95 -21.40 -11.80 -3.60
C ILE A 95 -22.64 -12.08 -2.75
N LYS A 96 -22.52 -12.05 -1.42
CA LYS A 96 -23.67 -12.21 -0.51
C LYS A 96 -24.68 -11.09 -0.70
N LEU A 97 -24.21 -9.84 -0.74
CA LEU A 97 -25.06 -8.67 -1.00
C LEU A 97 -25.63 -8.69 -2.41
N ARG A 98 -24.83 -9.09 -3.40
CA ARG A 98 -25.26 -9.21 -4.80
C ARG A 98 -26.36 -10.26 -4.95
N ALA A 99 -26.27 -11.41 -4.28
CA ALA A 99 -27.29 -12.45 -4.33
C ALA A 99 -28.65 -11.96 -3.82
N VAL A 100 -28.64 -11.24 -2.69
CA VAL A 100 -29.84 -10.62 -2.14
C VAL A 100 -30.41 -9.56 -3.08
N LYS A 101 -29.54 -8.71 -3.65
CA LYS A 101 -29.93 -7.62 -4.55
C LYS A 101 -30.55 -8.12 -5.86
N GLU A 102 -29.91 -9.10 -6.51
CA GLU A 102 -30.31 -9.61 -7.83
C GLU A 102 -31.38 -10.71 -7.72
N ASN A 103 -31.78 -11.09 -6.50
CA ASN A 103 -32.69 -12.21 -6.22
C ASN A 103 -32.30 -13.50 -6.97
N ALA A 104 -31.01 -13.79 -7.00
CA ALA A 104 -30.42 -14.93 -7.71
C ALA A 104 -29.26 -15.51 -6.91
N ASN A 105 -28.84 -16.73 -7.26
CA ASN A 105 -27.65 -17.32 -6.68
C ASN A 105 -26.41 -16.58 -7.21
N VAL A 106 -25.45 -16.32 -6.33
CA VAL A 106 -24.15 -15.75 -6.73
C VAL A 106 -23.07 -16.64 -6.16
N ILE A 107 -22.19 -17.12 -7.04
CA ILE A 107 -21.21 -18.16 -6.77
C ILE A 107 -19.82 -17.56 -6.92
N VAL A 108 -18.88 -18.00 -6.10
CA VAL A 108 -17.43 -17.80 -6.29
C VAL A 108 -16.76 -19.15 -6.41
N ILE A 109 -16.03 -19.35 -7.51
CA ILE A 109 -15.22 -20.53 -7.77
C ILE A 109 -13.77 -20.17 -7.47
N PHE A 110 -13.11 -21.02 -6.69
CA PHE A 110 -11.68 -20.96 -6.44
C PHE A 110 -10.97 -21.93 -7.37
N ASP A 111 -10.07 -21.42 -8.19
CA ASP A 111 -9.15 -22.19 -9.01
C ASP A 111 -7.84 -22.34 -8.24
N LEU A 112 -7.65 -23.52 -7.63
CA LEU A 112 -6.49 -23.83 -6.80
C LEU A 112 -5.23 -24.07 -7.63
N ASP A 113 -5.37 -24.41 -8.91
CA ASP A 113 -4.24 -24.72 -9.79
C ASP A 113 -3.63 -23.43 -10.36
N ASN A 114 -4.48 -22.42 -10.62
CA ASN A 114 -4.07 -21.14 -11.17
C ASN A 114 -4.01 -20.00 -10.14
N ASP A 115 -4.28 -20.29 -8.86
CA ASP A 115 -4.34 -19.31 -7.77
C ASP A 115 -5.30 -18.13 -8.08
N LYS A 116 -6.48 -18.44 -8.61
CA LYS A 116 -7.49 -17.44 -9.02
C LYS A 116 -8.84 -17.68 -8.37
N TYR A 117 -9.68 -16.65 -8.37
CA TYR A 117 -11.10 -16.81 -8.07
C TYR A 117 -11.95 -15.97 -9.00
N THR A 118 -13.11 -16.52 -9.33
CA THR A 118 -14.10 -15.87 -10.21
C THR A 118 -15.46 -15.96 -9.55
N ALA A 119 -16.08 -14.81 -9.36
CA ALA A 119 -17.41 -14.64 -8.80
C ALA A 119 -18.39 -14.17 -9.87
N PHE A 120 -19.56 -14.79 -9.96
CA PHE A 120 -20.56 -14.50 -11.00
C PHE A 120 -21.98 -14.73 -10.49
N VAL A 121 -22.94 -14.09 -11.15
CA VAL A 121 -24.37 -14.25 -10.89
C VAL A 121 -24.89 -15.45 -11.69
N ASP A 122 -25.29 -16.50 -10.99
CA ASP A 122 -25.78 -17.77 -11.53
C ASP A 122 -27.30 -17.69 -11.76
N ASN A 123 -27.70 -16.90 -12.76
CA ASN A 123 -29.08 -16.60 -13.10
C ASN A 123 -29.49 -17.08 -14.51
N GLY A 124 -28.59 -17.74 -15.25
CA GLY A 124 -28.85 -18.24 -16.59
C GLY A 124 -28.93 -17.16 -17.68
N ALA A 125 -28.37 -15.98 -17.45
CA ALA A 125 -28.37 -14.92 -18.45
C ALA A 125 -27.62 -15.33 -19.74
N GLY A 126 -28.13 -14.89 -20.89
CA GLY A 126 -27.46 -15.09 -22.18
C GLY A 126 -27.36 -16.55 -22.64
N ASN A 127 -28.46 -17.29 -22.55
CA ASN A 127 -28.55 -18.73 -22.86
C ASN A 127 -27.79 -19.64 -21.87
N GLY A 128 -27.48 -19.14 -20.68
CA GLY A 128 -26.96 -19.94 -19.59
C GLY A 128 -28.04 -20.76 -18.88
N ILE A 129 -27.62 -21.58 -17.91
CA ILE A 129 -28.55 -22.35 -17.06
C ILE A 129 -28.38 -21.90 -15.61
N GLY A 130 -29.35 -21.13 -15.12
CA GLY A 130 -29.33 -20.66 -13.74
C GLY A 130 -29.39 -21.81 -12.72
N GLY A 131 -28.61 -21.68 -11.66
CA GLY A 131 -28.48 -22.65 -10.56
C GLY A 131 -27.57 -23.83 -10.87
N ASN A 132 -26.89 -23.84 -12.03
CA ASN A 132 -25.98 -24.93 -12.39
C ASN A 132 -24.57 -24.77 -11.77
N LYS A 133 -24.28 -23.61 -11.16
CA LYS A 133 -23.00 -23.26 -10.51
C LYS A 133 -21.81 -23.24 -11.47
N ILE A 134 -22.07 -23.05 -12.75
CA ILE A 134 -21.06 -22.98 -13.81
C ILE A 134 -21.25 -21.63 -14.49
N LYS A 135 -20.17 -20.86 -14.61
CA LYS A 135 -20.22 -19.62 -15.37
C LYS A 135 -20.40 -19.95 -16.84
N ASP A 136 -21.60 -19.72 -17.37
CA ASP A 136 -21.93 -19.95 -18.78
C ASP A 136 -22.73 -18.79 -19.37
N GLY A 137 -23.08 -18.91 -20.67
CA GLY A 137 -23.78 -17.85 -21.40
C GLY A 137 -23.13 -16.48 -21.25
N ASN A 138 -23.97 -15.49 -20.91
CA ASN A 138 -23.56 -14.12 -20.58
C ASN A 138 -23.87 -13.78 -19.11
N GLU A 139 -23.66 -14.72 -18.20
CA GLU A 139 -23.75 -14.46 -16.76
C GLU A 139 -22.75 -13.38 -16.30
N ASP A 140 -23.23 -12.49 -15.42
CA ASP A 140 -22.50 -11.30 -14.97
C ASP A 140 -21.36 -11.68 -14.02
N ILE A 141 -20.14 -11.23 -14.32
CA ILE A 141 -18.98 -11.41 -13.45
C ILE A 141 -19.00 -10.30 -12.39
N VAL A 142 -19.16 -10.69 -11.14
CA VAL A 142 -19.16 -9.78 -9.99
C VAL A 142 -17.74 -9.36 -9.63
N MET A 143 -16.81 -10.32 -9.62
CA MET A 143 -15.42 -10.07 -9.27
C MET A 143 -14.55 -11.20 -9.81
N GLU A 144 -13.39 -10.87 -10.36
CA GLU A 144 -12.42 -11.85 -10.82
C GLU A 144 -11.03 -11.32 -10.53
N ASP A 145 -10.21 -12.10 -9.83
CA ASP A 145 -8.84 -11.71 -9.51
C ASP A 145 -7.92 -12.92 -9.30
N ALA A 146 -6.62 -12.68 -9.40
CA ALA A 146 -5.56 -13.62 -9.09
C ALA A 146 -4.95 -13.31 -7.72
N MET A 147 -4.54 -14.35 -7.00
CA MET A 147 -3.79 -14.18 -5.76
C MET A 147 -2.47 -13.43 -6.04
N PRO A 148 -2.03 -12.55 -5.12
CA PRO A 148 -0.76 -11.85 -5.29
C PRO A 148 0.42 -12.83 -5.24
N SER A 149 1.52 -12.48 -5.90
CA SER A 149 2.70 -13.33 -5.98
C SER A 149 3.21 -13.80 -4.61
N GLY A 150 3.43 -15.11 -4.50
CA GLY A 150 3.88 -15.79 -3.28
C GLY A 150 2.77 -16.17 -2.30
N ILE A 151 1.49 -16.05 -2.71
CA ILE A 151 0.32 -16.57 -2.01
C ILE A 151 -0.32 -17.66 -2.88
N ASN A 152 -0.63 -18.81 -2.29
CA ASN A 152 -1.27 -19.93 -2.99
C ASN A 152 -2.59 -20.34 -2.32
N LEU A 153 -3.61 -20.59 -3.15
CA LEU A 153 -4.85 -21.30 -2.83
C LEU A 153 -4.56 -22.81 -2.84
N TYR A 154 -4.13 -23.36 -1.71
CA TYR A 154 -3.57 -24.71 -1.71
C TYR A 154 -4.57 -25.81 -1.31
N LYS A 155 -5.74 -25.44 -0.77
CA LYS A 155 -6.74 -26.41 -0.29
C LYS A 155 -8.12 -25.79 -0.20
N PHE A 156 -9.13 -26.60 -0.52
CA PHE A 156 -10.53 -26.34 -0.22
C PHE A 156 -11.11 -27.54 0.52
N LEU A 157 -12.02 -27.28 1.46
CA LEU A 157 -12.79 -28.30 2.17
C LEU A 157 -14.29 -27.96 2.09
N PRO A 158 -15.16 -28.94 1.79
CA PRO A 158 -14.83 -30.34 1.45
C PRO A 158 -14.11 -30.47 0.09
N SER A 159 -13.27 -31.49 -0.08
CA SER A 159 -12.35 -31.61 -1.22
C SER A 159 -13.00 -31.91 -2.57
N ASN A 160 -14.29 -32.23 -2.59
CA ASN A 160 -15.09 -32.46 -3.80
C ASN A 160 -15.75 -31.18 -4.34
N SER A 161 -15.33 -30.02 -3.82
CA SER A 161 -15.85 -28.71 -4.21
C SER A 161 -14.69 -27.72 -4.20
N SER A 162 -14.85 -26.64 -4.96
CA SER A 162 -14.00 -25.46 -4.89
C SER A 162 -14.80 -24.17 -4.94
N ALA A 163 -16.11 -24.23 -4.67
CA ALA A 163 -17.00 -23.08 -4.75
C ALA A 163 -17.68 -22.76 -3.42
N PHE A 164 -17.86 -21.46 -3.18
CA PHE A 164 -18.83 -20.92 -2.23
C PHE A 164 -19.90 -20.15 -2.98
N GLY A 165 -21.00 -19.84 -2.31
CA GLY A 165 -22.10 -19.13 -2.97
C GLY A 165 -23.22 -18.83 -2.02
N PHE A 166 -24.00 -17.82 -2.37
CA PHE A 166 -25.14 -17.35 -1.57
C PHE A 166 -26.40 -17.29 -2.42
N ASN A 167 -27.55 -17.55 -1.80
CA ASN A 167 -28.87 -17.38 -2.39
C ASN A 167 -29.43 -15.98 -2.08
N SER A 168 -30.65 -15.71 -2.57
CA SER A 168 -31.32 -14.42 -2.37
C SER A 168 -31.69 -14.09 -0.92
N GLN A 169 -31.58 -15.06 -0.01
CA GLN A 169 -31.75 -14.87 1.44
C GLN A 169 -30.40 -14.65 2.17
N GLY A 170 -29.28 -14.63 1.44
CA GLY A 170 -27.94 -14.49 2.02
C GLY A 170 -27.47 -15.74 2.78
N LEU A 171 -28.11 -16.89 2.54
CA LEU A 171 -27.68 -18.19 3.07
C LEU A 171 -26.82 -18.92 2.02
N PRO A 172 -25.97 -19.88 2.43
CA PRO A 172 -25.16 -20.63 1.49
C PRO A 172 -26.01 -21.37 0.45
N ALA A 173 -25.72 -21.18 -0.85
CA ALA A 173 -26.38 -21.83 -1.98
C ALA A 173 -25.62 -23.06 -2.52
N THR A 174 -24.39 -23.26 -2.04
CA THR A 174 -23.52 -24.36 -2.48
C THR A 174 -22.78 -24.94 -1.27
N SER A 175 -21.64 -25.60 -1.51
CA SER A 175 -20.77 -26.14 -0.47
C SER A 175 -20.45 -25.10 0.61
N ILE A 176 -20.43 -25.56 1.85
CA ILE A 176 -19.93 -24.83 3.01
C ILE A 176 -18.61 -25.45 3.43
N GLY A 177 -17.79 -24.72 4.17
CA GLY A 177 -16.53 -25.26 4.67
C GLY A 177 -15.44 -24.22 4.68
N SER A 178 -14.33 -24.49 4.01
CA SER A 178 -13.15 -23.65 4.13
C SER A 178 -12.26 -23.64 2.90
N VAL A 179 -11.85 -22.45 2.48
CA VAL A 179 -10.76 -22.25 1.53
C VAL A 179 -9.51 -21.85 2.30
N PHE A 180 -8.36 -22.38 1.88
CA PHE A 180 -7.10 -22.18 2.57
C PHE A 180 -6.11 -21.50 1.63
N ILE A 181 -5.48 -20.46 2.14
CA ILE A 181 -4.36 -19.79 1.49
C ILE A 181 -3.11 -19.89 2.36
N LYS A 182 -1.95 -19.94 1.71
CA LYS A 182 -0.64 -19.93 2.38
C LYS A 182 0.31 -19.01 1.65
N ASN A 183 1.33 -18.52 2.35
CA ASN A 183 2.47 -17.89 1.70
C ASN A 183 3.66 -18.84 1.58
N ASN A 184 4.71 -18.40 0.88
CA ASN A 184 5.96 -19.14 0.71
C ASN A 184 6.73 -19.41 2.03
N LYS A 185 6.33 -18.79 3.15
CA LYS A 185 6.90 -19.03 4.49
C LYS A 185 6.08 -20.00 5.35
N SER A 186 5.10 -20.68 4.76
CA SER A 186 4.21 -21.59 5.50
C SER A 186 3.44 -20.89 6.62
N ASN A 187 3.10 -19.61 6.44
CA ASN A 187 2.03 -18.99 7.20
C ASN A 187 0.72 -19.19 6.44
N TYR A 188 -0.34 -19.48 7.18
CA TYR A 188 -1.62 -19.93 6.64
C TYR A 188 -2.75 -19.01 7.08
N ARG A 189 -3.75 -18.88 6.20
CA ARG A 189 -5.08 -18.38 6.53
C ARG A 189 -6.11 -19.38 6.02
N ARG A 190 -7.19 -19.52 6.79
CA ARG A 190 -8.36 -20.30 6.39
C ARG A 190 -9.58 -19.41 6.49
N ILE A 191 -10.26 -19.23 5.37
CA ILE A 191 -11.52 -18.52 5.30
C ILE A 191 -12.63 -19.57 5.37
N ILE A 192 -13.58 -19.38 6.28
CA ILE A 192 -14.59 -20.35 6.69
C ILE A 192 -15.96 -19.79 6.38
N LEU A 193 -16.74 -20.52 5.59
CA LEU A 193 -18.17 -20.29 5.42
C LEU A 193 -18.94 -21.34 6.24
N ASN A 194 -19.80 -20.90 7.15
CA ASN A 194 -20.69 -21.80 7.87
C ASN A 194 -22.10 -21.83 7.25
N ILE A 195 -22.93 -22.75 7.74
CA ILE A 195 -24.32 -22.93 7.28
C ILE A 195 -25.22 -21.72 7.51
N ALA A 196 -24.90 -20.89 8.51
CA ALA A 196 -25.62 -19.64 8.77
C ALA A 196 -25.21 -18.49 7.83
N GLY A 197 -24.31 -18.73 6.87
CA GLY A 197 -23.82 -17.71 5.95
C GLY A 197 -22.83 -16.72 6.58
N ASN A 198 -22.26 -17.04 7.75
CA ASN A 198 -21.23 -16.24 8.41
C ASN A 198 -19.85 -16.63 7.88
N ILE A 199 -19.05 -15.60 7.60
CA ILE A 199 -17.69 -15.70 7.07
C ILE A 199 -16.72 -15.42 8.21
N ARG A 200 -15.75 -16.31 8.44
CA ARG A 200 -14.73 -16.16 9.49
C ARG A 200 -13.36 -16.47 8.94
N VAL A 201 -12.32 -15.87 9.50
CA VAL A 201 -10.93 -16.19 9.17
C VAL A 201 -10.19 -16.69 10.39
N LYS A 202 -9.41 -17.75 10.19
CA LYS A 202 -8.44 -18.25 11.16
C LYS A 202 -7.03 -18.18 10.60
N LYS A 203 -6.05 -18.03 11.48
CA LYS A 203 -4.62 -18.02 11.14
C LYS A 203 -3.93 -19.26 11.70
N SER A 204 -2.88 -19.68 11.02
CA SER A 204 -2.00 -20.74 11.49
C SER A 204 -0.57 -20.50 11.00
N ILE A 205 0.41 -20.95 11.78
CA ILE A 205 1.84 -20.91 11.43
C ILE A 205 2.37 -22.30 11.02
N ASN A 206 1.56 -23.35 11.14
CA ASN A 206 1.96 -24.74 10.92
C ASN A 206 0.92 -25.56 10.12
N GLY A 207 -0.21 -24.96 9.75
CA GLY A 207 -1.30 -25.60 9.03
C GLY A 207 -2.13 -26.61 9.84
N LYS A 208 -1.77 -26.82 11.12
CA LYS A 208 -2.37 -27.82 12.02
C LYS A 208 -3.16 -27.17 13.15
N THR A 209 -2.56 -26.21 13.86
CA THR A 209 -3.21 -25.46 14.94
C THR A 209 -3.76 -24.14 14.40
N TRP A 210 -5.03 -23.86 14.68
CA TRP A 210 -5.76 -22.74 14.08
C TRP A 210 -6.32 -21.81 15.15
N ASN A 211 -5.86 -20.56 15.12
CA ASN A 211 -6.28 -19.49 16.03
C ASN A 211 -7.22 -18.53 15.31
#